data_AF-A0AAV9CXQ9-F1
#
_entry.id   AF-A0AAV9CXQ9-F1
#
_cell.length_a   1.000
_cell.length_b   1.000
_cell.length_c   1.000
_cell.angle_alpha   90.00
_cell.angle_beta   90.00
_cell.angle_gamma   90.00
#
_symmetry.space_group_name_H-M   'P 1'
#
loop_
_entity.id
_entity.type
_entity.pdbx_description
1 polymer ?
#
loop_
_entity_poly.entity_id
_entity_poly.type
_entity_poly.pdbx_seq_one_letter_code
_entity_poly.pdbx_strand_id
1 'polypeptide(L)'
;MIVKEMGFDPLSSFFCSALATVVAVDKSLWKEKMELYRSFGWSEDDVVSAFKRQPEVMTLSKDKIVRMMDIFVKESGLGLSIVSRYPKLLLLSLEKTIIPRYSVISVLMSRELLNGDVNFDTICHLKEEKFLEKYVIKYQVKVPQVMQAYQSKMRTVLPMSRRNKGEPKHYCQPKTD
;
A
#
# COMPACT_ATOMS: atom_id res chain seq x y z
N MET A 1 -25.54 17.47 11.78
CA MET A 1 -24.53 16.46 12.23
C MET A 1 -23.90 15.92 10.96
N ILE A 2 -22.72 16.44 10.59
CA ILE A 2 -22.17 16.40 9.22
C ILE A 2 -22.19 14.99 8.60
N VAL A 3 -21.96 13.94 9.39
CA VAL A 3 -21.96 12.55 8.93
C VAL A 3 -23.35 12.04 8.50
N LYS A 4 -24.42 12.44 9.19
CA LYS A 4 -25.80 12.06 8.81
C LYS A 4 -26.22 12.74 7.50
N GLU A 5 -25.80 13.99 7.30
CA GLU A 5 -26.05 14.77 6.08
C GLU A 5 -25.28 14.20 4.88
N MET A 6 -24.13 13.56 5.09
CA MET A 6 -23.38 12.80 4.07
C MET A 6 -24.04 11.46 3.70
N GLY A 7 -25.17 11.12 4.30
CA GLY A 7 -25.96 9.93 3.98
C GLY A 7 -25.34 8.62 4.47
N PHE A 8 -24.71 8.65 5.65
CA PHE A 8 -24.38 7.43 6.39
C PHE A 8 -25.61 6.95 7.16
N ASP A 9 -25.83 5.63 7.17
CA ASP A 9 -26.80 4.99 8.06
C ASP A 9 -26.29 5.07 9.51
N PRO A 10 -27.01 5.75 10.44
CA PRO A 10 -26.63 5.83 11.85
C PRO A 10 -26.46 4.49 12.55
N LEU A 11 -27.03 3.40 12.01
CA LEU A 11 -26.93 2.05 12.57
C LEU A 11 -25.72 1.26 12.03
N SER A 12 -24.98 1.81 11.05
CA SER A 12 -23.80 1.16 10.48
C SER A 12 -22.54 1.40 11.31
N SER A 13 -21.62 0.42 11.35
CA SER A 13 -20.29 0.60 11.94
C SER A 13 -19.47 1.71 11.26
N PHE A 14 -19.73 1.94 9.97
CA PHE A 14 -19.13 3.02 9.19
C PHE A 14 -19.53 4.41 9.70
N PHE A 15 -20.71 4.56 10.33
CA PHE A 15 -21.12 5.83 10.93
C PHE A 15 -20.21 6.24 12.09
N CYS A 16 -19.90 5.30 12.99
CA CYS A 16 -18.99 5.57 14.11
C CYS A 16 -17.59 5.92 13.60
N SER A 17 -17.09 5.19 12.60
CA SER A 17 -15.80 5.47 11.96
C SER A 17 -15.77 6.84 11.28
N ALA A 18 -16.85 7.22 10.58
CA ALA A 18 -16.98 8.52 9.94
C ALA A 18 -17.08 9.66 10.95
N LEU A 19 -17.83 9.47 12.04
CA LEU A 19 -17.93 10.45 13.12
C LEU A 19 -16.58 10.67 13.79
N ALA A 20 -15.88 9.58 14.13
CA ALA A 20 -14.54 9.65 14.69
C ALA A 20 -13.58 10.41 13.76
N THR A 21 -13.67 10.17 12.45
CA THR A 21 -12.83 10.85 11.45
C THR A 21 -13.13 12.34 11.37
N VAL A 22 -14.41 12.75 11.30
CA VAL A 22 -14.81 14.16 11.23
C VAL A 22 -14.43 14.92 12.51
N VAL A 23 -14.44 14.24 13.67
CA VAL A 23 -13.99 14.83 14.93
C VAL A 23 -12.46 14.96 14.99
N ALA A 24 -11.73 13.98 14.46
CA ALA A 24 -10.27 13.93 14.52
C ALA A 24 -9.55 14.84 13.51
N VAL A 25 -10.20 15.19 12.40
CA VAL A 25 -9.60 15.98 11.31
C VAL A 25 -10.16 17.38 11.35
N ASP A 26 -9.30 18.38 11.55
CA ASP A 26 -9.73 19.77 11.55
C ASP A 26 -10.21 20.22 10.17
N LYS A 27 -11.06 21.25 10.15
CA LYS A 27 -11.72 21.73 8.93
C LYS A 27 -10.74 22.26 7.88
N SER A 28 -9.59 22.80 8.28
CA SER A 28 -8.58 23.30 7.34
C SER A 28 -7.89 22.13 6.65
N LEU A 29 -7.41 21.18 7.44
CA LEU A 29 -6.77 19.97 6.94
C LEU A 29 -7.72 19.13 6.08
N TRP A 30 -9.00 19.09 6.43
CA TRP A 30 -10.02 18.44 5.59
C TRP A 30 -10.04 19.05 4.19
N LYS A 31 -10.14 20.38 4.08
CA LYS A 31 -10.14 21.08 2.79
C LYS A 31 -8.83 20.85 2.02
N GLU A 32 -7.70 20.92 2.70
CA GLU A 32 -6.40 20.63 2.06
C GLU A 32 -6.32 19.21 1.49
N LYS A 33 -6.91 18.21 2.18
CA LYS A 33 -6.97 16.84 1.70
C LYS A 33 -7.93 16.69 0.52
N MET A 34 -9.07 17.37 0.52
CA MET A 34 -9.98 17.41 -0.63
C MET A 34 -9.27 17.95 -1.87
N GLU A 35 -8.59 19.09 -1.75
CA GLU A 35 -7.80 19.68 -2.84
C GLU A 35 -6.64 18.78 -3.28
N LEU A 36 -6.00 18.08 -2.33
CA LEU A 36 -4.97 17.11 -2.66
C LEU A 36 -5.52 15.96 -3.52
N TYR A 37 -6.64 15.34 -3.15
CA TYR A 37 -7.26 14.29 -3.98
C TYR A 37 -7.68 14.84 -5.34
N ARG A 38 -8.22 16.08 -5.38
CA ARG A 38 -8.58 16.77 -6.62
C ARG A 38 -7.38 16.98 -7.55
N SER A 39 -6.21 17.28 -7.00
CA SER A 39 -4.96 17.40 -7.78
C SER A 39 -4.55 16.10 -8.47
N PHE A 40 -5.04 14.95 -7.99
CA PHE A 40 -4.89 13.63 -8.62
C PHE A 40 -6.07 13.27 -9.56
N GLY A 41 -6.94 14.24 -9.90
CA GLY A 41 -8.03 14.07 -10.85
C GLY A 41 -9.31 13.49 -10.27
N TRP A 42 -9.44 13.38 -8.94
CA TRP A 42 -10.70 12.99 -8.31
C TRP A 42 -11.69 14.16 -8.32
N SER A 43 -12.95 13.88 -8.62
CA SER A 43 -14.04 14.82 -8.38
C SER A 43 -14.38 14.91 -6.88
N GLU A 44 -15.13 15.94 -6.48
CA GLU A 44 -15.69 16.02 -5.11
C GLU A 44 -16.48 14.75 -4.77
N ASP A 45 -17.29 14.26 -5.71
CA ASP A 45 -18.10 13.06 -5.54
C ASP A 45 -17.23 11.80 -5.37
N ASP A 46 -16.09 11.70 -6.06
CA ASP A 46 -15.13 10.60 -5.85
C ASP A 46 -14.59 10.60 -4.43
N VAL A 47 -14.21 11.77 -3.90
CA VAL A 47 -13.69 11.89 -2.53
C VAL A 47 -14.76 11.57 -1.50
N VAL A 48 -15.98 12.09 -1.69
CA VAL A 48 -17.12 11.79 -0.81
C VAL A 48 -17.46 10.30 -0.87
N SER A 49 -17.48 9.70 -2.05
CA SER A 49 -17.74 8.27 -2.23
C SER A 49 -16.67 7.41 -1.57
N ALA A 50 -15.39 7.79 -1.71
CA ALA A 50 -14.28 7.14 -1.04
C ALA A 50 -14.38 7.23 0.49
N PHE A 51 -14.70 8.42 1.02
CA PHE A 51 -14.92 8.63 2.45
C PHE A 51 -16.08 7.80 2.98
N LYS A 52 -17.19 7.70 2.23
CA LYS A 52 -18.34 6.85 2.60
C LYS A 52 -18.00 5.37 2.68
N ARG A 53 -17.12 4.88 1.80
CA ARG A 53 -16.67 3.49 1.79
C ARG A 53 -15.60 3.21 2.83
N GLN A 54 -14.71 4.17 3.09
CA GLN A 54 -13.61 4.03 4.03
C GLN A 54 -13.27 5.39 4.66
N PRO A 55 -13.87 5.77 5.79
CA PRO A 55 -13.66 7.08 6.40
C PRO A 55 -12.20 7.41 6.71
N GLU A 56 -11.43 6.39 7.12
CA GLU A 56 -10.02 6.49 7.50
C GLU A 56 -9.11 7.04 6.39
N VAL A 57 -9.53 7.08 5.12
CA VAL A 57 -8.74 7.73 4.07
C VAL A 57 -8.53 9.22 4.32
N MET A 58 -9.42 9.87 5.08
CA MET A 58 -9.29 11.27 5.48
C MET A 58 -8.42 11.45 6.73
N THR A 59 -8.01 10.39 7.44
CA THR A 59 -7.07 10.47 8.56
C THR A 59 -5.61 10.32 8.12
N LEU A 60 -5.36 9.80 6.91
CA LEU A 60 -4.01 9.64 6.35
C LEU A 60 -3.23 10.95 6.26
N SER A 61 -1.90 10.89 6.42
CA SER A 61 -1.04 12.04 6.16
C SER A 61 -1.02 12.38 4.67
N LYS A 62 -0.85 13.68 4.35
CA LYS A 62 -0.73 14.14 2.94
C LYS A 62 0.41 13.42 2.21
N ASP A 63 1.55 13.23 2.86
CA ASP A 63 2.69 12.50 2.30
C ASP A 63 2.35 11.05 1.96
N LYS A 64 1.55 10.36 2.80
CA LYS A 64 1.12 8.99 2.50
C LYS A 64 0.20 8.98 1.28
N ILE A 65 -0.74 9.93 1.18
CA ILE A 65 -1.63 10.06 0.03
C ILE A 65 -0.81 10.28 -1.25
N VAL A 66 0.11 11.26 -1.25
CA VAL A 66 0.98 11.57 -2.40
C VAL A 66 1.77 10.34 -2.84
N ARG A 67 2.47 9.67 -1.90
CA ARG A 67 3.28 8.48 -2.22
C ARG A 67 2.44 7.34 -2.79
N MET A 68 1.24 7.10 -2.25
CA MET A 68 0.35 6.07 -2.78
C MET A 68 -0.09 6.40 -4.21
N MET A 69 -0.58 7.62 -4.44
CA MET A 69 -1.03 8.06 -5.77
C MET A 69 0.09 8.02 -6.80
N ASP A 70 1.30 8.47 -6.44
CA ASP A 70 2.48 8.41 -7.30
C ASP A 70 2.81 6.98 -7.74
N ILE A 71 2.72 6.00 -6.84
CA ILE A 71 3.01 4.61 -7.18
C ILE A 71 1.92 4.00 -8.05
N PHE A 72 0.65 4.33 -7.78
CA PHE A 72 -0.43 3.89 -8.66
C PHE A 72 -0.22 4.40 -10.09
N VAL A 73 0.18 5.66 -10.26
CA VAL A 73 0.48 6.25 -11.59
C VAL A 73 1.76 5.68 -12.19
N LYS A 74 2.88 5.66 -11.45
CA LYS A 74 4.23 5.40 -11.98
C LYS A 74 4.55 3.92 -12.12
N GLU A 75 4.29 3.14 -11.07
CA GLU A 75 4.73 1.74 -11.03
C GLU A 75 3.62 0.79 -11.48
N SER A 76 2.35 1.16 -11.26
CA SER A 76 1.30 0.16 -11.29
C SER A 76 0.55 0.01 -12.62
N GLY A 77 0.60 1.00 -13.51
CA GLY A 77 -0.28 1.04 -14.69
C GLY A 77 -1.79 0.95 -14.36
N LEU A 78 -2.16 0.88 -13.08
CA LEU A 78 -3.53 0.89 -12.60
C LEU A 78 -3.94 2.35 -12.61
N GLY A 79 -5.00 2.66 -13.33
CA GLY A 79 -5.57 4.01 -13.32
C GLY A 79 -5.93 4.42 -11.89
N LEU A 80 -5.77 5.72 -11.58
CA LEU A 80 -6.16 6.30 -10.30
C LEU A 80 -7.63 6.04 -9.91
N SER A 81 -8.47 5.71 -10.90
CA SER A 81 -9.85 5.26 -10.71
C SER A 81 -9.99 3.99 -9.86
N ILE A 82 -8.96 3.12 -9.82
CA ILE A 82 -8.99 1.95 -8.93
C ILE A 82 -8.95 2.38 -7.46
N VAL A 83 -8.25 3.47 -7.16
CA VAL A 83 -8.06 3.96 -5.79
C VAL A 83 -9.35 4.59 -5.28
N SER A 84 -10.11 5.32 -6.11
CA SER A 84 -11.42 5.87 -5.71
C SER A 84 -12.47 4.78 -5.56
N ARG A 85 -12.38 3.71 -6.37
CA ARG A 85 -13.24 2.53 -6.27
C ARG A 85 -12.94 1.69 -5.02
N TYR A 86 -11.66 1.57 -4.66
CA TYR A 86 -11.18 0.76 -3.54
C TYR A 86 -10.31 1.59 -2.57
N PRO A 87 -10.90 2.56 -1.85
CA PRO A 87 -10.18 3.51 -1.01
C PRO A 87 -9.38 2.85 0.13
N LYS A 88 -9.77 1.64 0.54
CA LYS A 88 -9.07 0.83 1.54
C LYS A 88 -7.64 0.49 1.14
N LEU A 89 -7.31 0.49 -0.16
CA LEU A 89 -5.93 0.35 -0.65
C LEU A 89 -4.99 1.40 -0.06
N LEU A 90 -5.48 2.62 0.20
CA LEU A 90 -4.69 3.70 0.79
C LEU A 90 -4.27 3.42 2.24
N LEU A 91 -4.91 2.45 2.91
CA LEU A 91 -4.60 2.09 4.30
C LEU A 91 -3.48 1.06 4.39
N LEU A 92 -3.24 0.30 3.33
CA LEU A 92 -2.25 -0.77 3.31
C LEU A 92 -0.82 -0.24 3.35
N SER A 93 0.12 -1.12 3.66
CA SER A 93 1.54 -0.79 3.57
C SER A 93 1.96 -0.78 2.11
N LEU A 94 2.45 0.37 1.66
CA LEU A 94 2.96 0.55 0.31
C LEU A 94 4.11 -0.43 0.03
N GLU A 95 5.17 -0.37 0.84
CA GLU A 95 6.41 -1.12 0.64
C GLU A 95 6.28 -2.59 0.99
N LYS A 96 5.48 -2.94 2.01
CA LYS A 96 5.35 -4.33 2.46
C LYS A 96 4.22 -5.08 1.77
N THR A 97 3.24 -4.38 1.19
CA THR A 97 2.04 -5.04 0.64
C THR A 97 1.80 -4.66 -0.80
N ILE A 98 1.65 -3.38 -1.12
CA ILE A 98 1.24 -2.96 -2.46
C ILE A 98 2.34 -3.25 -3.49
N ILE A 99 3.56 -2.74 -3.28
CA ILE A 99 4.66 -2.86 -4.26
C ILE A 99 5.06 -4.34 -4.50
N PRO A 100 5.30 -5.19 -3.49
CA PRO A 100 5.71 -6.57 -3.73
C PRO A 100 4.62 -7.38 -4.43
N ARG A 101 3.36 -7.19 -4.04
CA ARG A 101 2.23 -7.92 -4.64
C ARG A 101 1.96 -7.46 -6.06
N TYR A 102 1.95 -6.16 -6.29
CA TYR A 102 1.85 -5.59 -7.63
C TYR A 102 2.94 -6.14 -8.56
N SER A 103 4.20 -6.11 -8.12
CA SER A 103 5.34 -6.57 -8.93
C SER A 103 5.19 -8.03 -9.37
N VAL A 104 4.73 -8.91 -8.48
CA VAL A 104 4.44 -10.32 -8.82
C VAL A 104 3.31 -10.41 -9.86
N ILE A 105 2.21 -9.70 -9.63
CA ILE A 105 1.05 -9.73 -10.53
C ILE A 105 1.43 -9.20 -11.92
N SER A 106 2.23 -8.15 -12.03
CA SER A 106 2.70 -7.63 -13.32
C SER A 106 3.58 -8.61 -14.08
N VAL A 107 4.47 -9.31 -13.38
CA VAL A 107 5.27 -10.39 -13.99
C VAL A 107 4.36 -11.50 -14.51
N LEU A 108 3.31 -11.88 -13.78
CA LEU A 108 2.39 -12.91 -14.23
C LEU A 108 1.49 -12.46 -15.39
N MET A 109 0.99 -11.21 -15.37
CA MET A 109 0.18 -10.63 -16.44
C MET A 109 0.98 -10.52 -17.75
N SER A 110 2.23 -10.06 -17.70
CA SER A 110 3.13 -9.98 -18.87
C SER A 110 3.51 -11.34 -19.48
N ARG A 111 3.20 -12.44 -18.77
CA ARG A 111 3.39 -13.82 -19.24
C ARG A 111 2.06 -14.50 -19.60
N GLU A 112 0.95 -13.74 -19.57
CA GLU A 112 -0.41 -14.23 -19.84
C GLU A 112 -0.80 -15.42 -18.93
N LEU A 113 -0.29 -15.44 -17.69
CA LEU A 113 -0.54 -16.51 -16.71
C LEU A 113 -1.72 -16.22 -15.78
N LEU A 114 -2.29 -15.02 -15.87
CA LEU A 114 -3.51 -14.62 -15.18
C LEU A 114 -4.59 -14.38 -16.22
N ASN A 115 -5.70 -15.12 -16.12
CA ASN A 115 -6.84 -14.98 -17.00
C ASN A 115 -7.86 -13.99 -16.38
N GLY A 116 -8.36 -13.06 -17.19
CA GLY A 116 -9.45 -12.15 -16.83
C GLY A 116 -9.07 -10.93 -15.99
N ASP A 117 -10.08 -10.19 -15.55
CA ASP A 117 -9.92 -8.99 -14.72
C ASP A 117 -9.41 -9.37 -13.32
N VAL A 118 -8.12 -9.13 -13.10
CA VAL A 118 -7.47 -9.35 -11.82
C VAL A 118 -7.96 -8.31 -10.82
N ASN A 119 -8.75 -8.73 -9.83
CA ASN A 119 -9.17 -7.84 -8.75
C ASN A 119 -7.99 -7.55 -7.80
N PHE A 120 -7.29 -6.44 -8.07
CA PHE A 120 -6.11 -6.03 -7.31
C PHE A 120 -6.42 -5.77 -5.82
N ASP A 121 -7.57 -5.20 -5.50
CA ASP A 121 -8.01 -4.98 -4.11
C ASP A 121 -8.07 -6.30 -3.33
N THR A 122 -8.68 -7.33 -3.92
CA THR A 122 -8.72 -8.66 -3.30
C THR A 122 -7.32 -9.22 -3.08
N ILE A 123 -6.42 -9.06 -4.04
CA ILE A 123 -5.04 -9.56 -3.94
C ILE A 123 -4.27 -8.85 -2.84
N CYS A 124 -4.42 -7.54 -2.69
CA CYS A 124 -3.76 -6.77 -1.66
C CYS A 124 -4.25 -7.11 -0.24
N HIS A 125 -5.47 -7.64 -0.11
CA HIS A 125 -6.06 -8.04 1.17
C HIS A 125 -5.89 -9.53 1.53
N LEU A 126 -5.32 -10.35 0.64
CA LEU A 126 -5.00 -11.74 0.99
C LEU A 126 -4.03 -11.80 2.18
N LYS A 127 -4.17 -12.84 3.01
CA LYS A 127 -3.11 -13.21 3.95
C LYS A 127 -1.82 -13.52 3.18
N GLU A 128 -0.67 -13.25 3.78
CA GLU A 128 0.61 -13.39 3.11
C GLU A 128 0.84 -14.82 2.61
N GLU A 129 0.51 -15.82 3.43
CA GLU A 129 0.65 -17.24 3.09
C GLU A 129 -0.20 -17.58 1.86
N LYS A 130 -1.43 -17.08 1.81
CA LYS A 130 -2.34 -17.30 0.67
C LYS A 130 -1.90 -16.59 -0.59
N PHE A 131 -1.32 -15.40 -0.44
CA PHE A 131 -0.73 -14.69 -1.57
C PHE A 131 0.46 -15.47 -2.14
N LEU A 132 1.37 -15.93 -1.29
CA LEU A 132 2.55 -16.71 -1.68
C LEU A 132 2.17 -18.02 -2.37
N GLU A 133 1.29 -18.81 -1.77
CA GLU A 133 0.79 -20.07 -2.35
C GLU A 133 0.23 -19.84 -3.76
N LYS A 134 -0.65 -18.85 -3.91
CA LYS A 134 -1.43 -18.66 -5.14
C LYS A 134 -0.65 -18.00 -6.27
N TYR A 135 0.23 -17.05 -5.97
CA TYR A 135 0.86 -16.19 -6.99
C TYR A 135 2.38 -16.30 -7.05
N VAL A 136 3.05 -16.79 -6.01
CA VAL A 136 4.51 -16.92 -6.01
C VAL A 136 4.92 -18.38 -6.19
N ILE A 137 4.63 -19.24 -5.21
CA ILE A 137 5.05 -20.65 -5.19
C ILE A 137 4.48 -21.41 -6.40
N LYS A 138 3.20 -21.19 -6.72
CA LYS A 138 2.55 -21.83 -7.88
C LYS A 138 3.30 -21.59 -9.20
N TYR A 139 3.92 -20.42 -9.36
CA TYR A 139 4.53 -20.00 -10.63
C TYR A 139 6.05 -19.96 -10.60
N GLN A 140 6.70 -20.05 -9.43
CA GLN A 140 8.15 -19.83 -9.29
C GLN A 140 9.01 -20.77 -10.14
N VAL A 141 8.55 -22.00 -10.41
CA VAL A 141 9.28 -22.96 -11.25
C VAL A 141 9.19 -22.57 -12.73
N LYS A 142 8.01 -22.14 -13.18
CA LYS A 142 7.76 -21.73 -14.58
C LYS A 142 8.27 -20.32 -14.88
N VAL A 143 8.20 -19.43 -13.90
CA VAL A 143 8.59 -18.02 -14.00
C VAL A 143 9.42 -17.65 -12.76
N PRO A 144 10.71 -17.98 -12.73
CA PRO A 144 11.58 -17.69 -11.58
C PRO A 144 11.60 -16.20 -11.16
N GLN A 145 11.31 -15.29 -12.11
CA GLN A 145 11.24 -13.85 -11.86
C GLN A 145 10.16 -13.46 -10.85
N VAL A 146 9.11 -14.27 -10.62
CA VAL A 146 8.05 -13.94 -9.63
C VAL A 146 8.60 -13.92 -8.20
N MET A 147 9.50 -14.85 -7.87
CA MET A 147 10.15 -14.87 -6.56
C MET A 147 11.08 -13.67 -6.39
N GLN A 148 11.84 -13.33 -7.44
CA GLN A 148 12.71 -12.16 -7.43
C GLN A 148 11.91 -10.86 -7.29
N ALA A 149 10.78 -10.73 -7.99
CA ALA A 149 9.88 -9.57 -7.91
C ALA A 149 9.32 -9.40 -6.50
N TYR A 150 8.92 -10.48 -5.85
CA TYR A 150 8.46 -10.44 -4.46
C TYR A 150 9.58 -10.03 -3.49
N GLN A 151 10.73 -10.69 -3.56
CA GLN A 151 11.82 -10.51 -2.59
C GLN A 151 12.59 -9.20 -2.75
N SER A 152 12.87 -8.76 -3.98
CA SER A 152 13.64 -7.53 -4.24
C SER A 152 12.95 -6.31 -3.64
N LYS A 153 11.62 -6.25 -3.76
CA LYS A 153 10.80 -5.15 -3.24
C LYS A 153 10.58 -5.24 -1.72
N MET A 154 10.69 -6.43 -1.13
CA MET A 154 10.72 -6.58 0.34
C MET A 154 12.07 -6.20 0.94
N ARG A 155 13.19 -6.45 0.23
CA ARG A 155 14.55 -6.20 0.75
C ARG A 155 14.99 -4.74 0.72
N THR A 156 14.41 -3.89 -0.12
CA THR A 156 14.72 -2.44 -0.14
C THR A 156 14.37 -1.73 1.18
N VAL A 157 13.70 -2.40 2.11
CA VAL A 157 13.22 -1.87 3.41
C VAL A 157 14.07 -2.31 4.62
N LEU A 158 15.11 -3.13 4.43
CA LEU A 158 16.11 -3.34 5.49
C LEU A 158 17.31 -2.43 5.19
N PRO A 159 17.65 -1.46 6.05
CA PRO A 159 18.99 -0.89 6.03
C PRO A 159 19.95 -2.07 6.20
N MET A 160 20.95 -2.16 5.33
CA MET A 160 22.09 -3.03 5.56
C MET A 160 22.75 -2.62 6.87
N SER A 161 22.38 -3.26 7.97
CA SER A 161 23.21 -3.31 9.17
C SER A 161 24.53 -3.91 8.71
N ARG A 162 25.57 -3.08 8.74
CA ARG A 162 26.92 -3.48 8.35
C ARG A 162 27.26 -4.81 9.03
N ARG A 163 27.74 -5.76 8.22
CA ARG A 163 28.54 -6.88 8.73
C ARG A 163 29.68 -6.28 9.55
N ASN A 164 29.66 -6.42 10.87
CA ASN A 164 30.93 -6.57 11.56
C ASN A 164 31.29 -8.04 11.43
N LYS A 165 32.11 -8.32 10.41
CA LYS A 165 32.97 -9.49 10.39
C LYS A 165 33.71 -9.52 11.71
N GLY A 166 33.68 -10.66 12.39
CA GLY A 166 34.69 -10.94 13.39
C GLY A 166 36.05 -10.82 12.71
N GLU A 167 36.92 -10.02 13.29
CA GLU A 167 38.36 -10.22 13.19
C GLU A 167 38.91 -10.37 14.61
N PRO A 168 39.80 -11.36 14.81
CA PRO A 168 40.29 -11.76 16.12
C PRO A 168 41.26 -10.74 16.68
N LYS A 169 41.22 -10.55 18.01
CA LYS A 169 42.26 -9.83 18.73
C LYS A 169 43.58 -10.59 18.60
N HIS A 170 44.44 -10.19 17.66
CA HIS A 170 45.86 -10.49 17.74
C HIS A 170 46.46 -9.64 18.87
N TYR A 171 46.59 -10.24 20.04
CA TYR A 171 47.48 -9.71 21.07
C TYR A 171 48.91 -9.95 20.61
N CYS A 172 49.63 -8.87 20.28
CA CYS A 172 51.07 -8.88 20.17
C CYS A 172 51.71 -9.07 21.56
N GLN A 173 52.56 -10.08 21.67
CA GLN A 173 53.74 -10.08 22.54
C GLN A 173 54.93 -10.51 21.64
N PRO A 174 56.20 -10.31 22.01
CA PRO A 174 56.79 -9.33 22.94
C PRO A 174 57.98 -8.59 22.26
N LYS A 175 58.57 -7.58 22.94
CA LYS A 175 60.02 -7.37 22.89
C LYS A 175 60.54 -7.05 24.28
N THR A 176 61.47 -7.89 24.68
CA THR A 176 62.46 -7.76 25.74
C THR A 176 63.32 -6.52 25.54
N ASP A 177 63.69 -5.87 26.65
CA ASP A 177 65.07 -5.67 27.08
C ASP A 177 65.11 -5.74 28.62
#